data_AF-A0A1N6JBT4-F1
#
_entry.id   AF-A0A1N6JBT4-F1
#
_cell.length_a   1.000
_cell.length_b   1.000
_cell.length_c   1.000
_cell.angle_alpha   90.00
_cell.angle_beta   90.00
_cell.angle_gamma   90.00
#
_symmetry.space_group_name_H-M   'P 1'
#
loop_
_entity.id
_entity.type
_entity.pdbx_description
1 polymer ?
#
loop_
_entity_poly.entity_id
_entity_poly.type
_entity_poly.pdbx_seq_one_letter_code
_entity_poly.pdbx_strand_id
1 'polypeptide(L)'
;MMRANKIALDFTSPGALPPDSTDLIRQITAEIETSIRTLEQALETNVMKEAGWQLLASFYLGTNRINDFSALKSRYENCFKTPIFAELGQEKQPPDSSDITFEIPQRITCQSLPEIPAILEACTSRDGAVLDFSRVQSTDISGIKALTNLFTQLPHDRIRLKITGIARFIDNLEKTADSSSGIEEMWNLLFAYHRFCDDMHTFDDLAIKYATRFSISPPSW
;
A
#
# COMPACT_ATOMS: atom_id res chain seq x y z
N MET A 1 -8.97 -47.74 -51.16
CA MET A 1 -9.27 -48.67 -50.05
C MET A 1 -8.30 -48.33 -48.91
N MET A 2 -8.72 -47.43 -48.03
CA MET A 2 -7.87 -46.72 -47.08
C MET A 2 -8.00 -47.39 -45.71
N ARG A 3 -6.93 -48.03 -45.23
CA ARG A 3 -6.87 -48.62 -43.87
C ARG A 3 -6.76 -47.47 -42.87
N ALA A 4 -7.85 -47.17 -42.16
CA ALA A 4 -7.83 -46.33 -40.98
C ALA A 4 -7.18 -47.11 -39.83
N ASN A 5 -5.98 -46.70 -39.43
CA ASN A 5 -5.32 -47.21 -38.23
C ASN A 5 -5.95 -46.53 -37.01
N LYS A 6 -6.74 -47.29 -36.25
CA LYS A 6 -7.47 -46.82 -35.07
C LYS A 6 -6.54 -46.96 -33.86
N ILE A 7 -5.86 -45.89 -33.48
CA ILE A 7 -5.12 -45.83 -32.21
C ILE A 7 -6.17 -45.74 -31.11
N ALA A 8 -6.40 -46.86 -30.43
CA ALA A 8 -7.26 -46.92 -29.25
C ALA A 8 -6.55 -46.17 -28.12
N LEU A 9 -7.09 -45.01 -27.75
CA LEU A 9 -6.73 -44.32 -26.52
C LEU A 9 -7.44 -45.03 -25.36
N ASP A 10 -6.64 -45.73 -24.56
CA ASP A 10 -7.05 -46.36 -23.30
C ASP A 10 -7.02 -45.30 -22.19
N PHE A 11 -8.18 -45.04 -21.57
CA PHE A 11 -8.41 -44.03 -20.53
C PHE A 11 -8.58 -44.65 -19.13
N THR A 12 -7.98 -45.81 -18.85
CA THR A 12 -8.24 -46.60 -17.61
C THR A 12 -7.57 -46.09 -16.32
N SER A 13 -7.41 -44.77 -16.12
CA SER A 13 -7.02 -44.22 -14.81
C SER A 13 -7.69 -42.88 -14.50
N PRO A 14 -8.55 -42.81 -13.47
CA PRO A 14 -9.12 -41.54 -13.01
C PRO A 14 -8.01 -40.62 -12.53
N GLY A 15 -7.81 -39.50 -13.22
CA GLY A 15 -6.76 -38.51 -12.90
C GLY A 15 -5.53 -38.52 -13.83
N ALA A 16 -5.47 -39.41 -14.83
CA ALA A 16 -4.40 -39.36 -15.84
C ALA A 16 -4.65 -38.21 -16.83
N LEU A 17 -3.75 -37.21 -16.84
CA LEU A 17 -3.72 -36.19 -17.88
C LEU A 17 -3.49 -36.86 -19.25
N PRO A 18 -4.17 -36.41 -20.33
CA PRO A 18 -3.92 -36.91 -21.67
C PRO A 18 -2.42 -36.74 -22.04
N PRO A 19 -1.80 -37.70 -22.76
CA PRO A 19 -0.37 -37.65 -23.09
C PRO A 19 0.02 -36.38 -23.86
N ASP A 20 -0.89 -35.87 -24.69
CA ASP A 20 -0.75 -34.62 -25.45
C ASP A 20 -0.62 -33.39 -24.52
N SER A 21 -1.36 -33.36 -23.41
CA SER A 21 -1.31 -32.27 -22.44
C SER A 21 -0.01 -32.25 -21.63
N THR A 22 0.54 -33.43 -21.30
CA THR A 22 1.83 -33.52 -20.60
C THR A 22 3.00 -33.07 -21.48
N ASP A 23 2.96 -33.37 -22.78
CA ASP A 23 3.98 -32.89 -23.72
C ASP A 23 3.91 -31.38 -23.92
N LEU A 24 2.71 -30.80 -23.98
CA LEU A 24 2.52 -29.35 -24.03
C LEU A 24 3.06 -28.65 -22.78
N ILE A 25 2.76 -29.18 -21.59
CA ILE A 25 3.29 -28.62 -20.33
C ILE A 25 4.82 -28.65 -20.35
N ARG A 26 5.41 -29.79 -20.74
CA ARG A 26 6.86 -29.96 -20.83
C ARG A 26 7.49 -28.97 -21.80
N GLN A 27 6.87 -28.75 -22.96
CA GLN A 27 7.34 -27.78 -23.94
C GLN A 27 7.28 -26.35 -23.40
N ILE A 28 6.15 -25.96 -22.79
CA ILE A 28 5.99 -24.63 -22.19
C ILE A 28 7.03 -24.39 -21.10
N THR A 29 7.27 -25.37 -20.21
CA THR A 29 8.31 -25.25 -19.18
C THR A 29 9.70 -25.07 -19.79
N ALA A 30 10.02 -25.81 -20.86
CA ALA A 30 11.31 -25.67 -21.54
C ALA A 30 11.47 -24.29 -22.21
N GLU A 31 10.42 -23.74 -22.80
CA GLU A 31 10.42 -22.40 -23.40
C GLU A 31 10.57 -21.29 -22.35
N ILE A 32 9.91 -21.43 -21.18
CA ILE A 32 10.08 -20.52 -20.04
C ILE A 32 11.54 -20.52 -19.56
N GLU A 33 12.12 -21.70 -19.35
CA GLU A 33 13.53 -21.85 -18.93
C GLU A 33 14.51 -21.24 -19.93
N THR A 34 14.23 -21.37 -21.23
CA THR A 34 15.06 -20.79 -22.29
C THR A 34 14.95 -19.26 -22.31
N SER A 35 13.74 -18.74 -22.07
CA SER A 35 13.48 -17.31 -21.96
C SER A 35 14.20 -16.70 -20.75
N ILE A 36 14.14 -17.36 -19.59
CA ILE A 36 14.85 -16.93 -18.37
C ILE A 36 16.36 -16.81 -18.64
N ARG A 37 16.99 -17.85 -19.19
CA ARG A 37 18.44 -17.83 -19.51
C ARG A 37 18.81 -16.70 -20.46
N THR A 38 17.97 -16.46 -21.47
CA THR A 38 18.22 -15.40 -22.46
C THR A 38 18.19 -14.02 -21.79
N LEU A 39 17.23 -13.80 -20.89
CA LEU A 39 17.11 -12.56 -20.12
C LEU A 39 18.26 -12.39 -19.10
N GLU A 40 18.68 -13.46 -18.43
CA GLU A 40 19.84 -13.48 -17.53
C GLU A 40 21.14 -13.10 -18.28
N GLN A 41 21.37 -13.64 -19.48
CA GLN A 41 22.53 -13.30 -20.29
C GLN A 41 22.51 -11.83 -20.78
N ALA A 42 21.33 -11.33 -21.14
CA ALA A 42 21.16 -9.93 -21.51
C ALA A 42 21.36 -8.97 -20.31
N LEU A 43 21.08 -9.43 -19.09
CA LEU A 43 21.35 -8.72 -17.85
C LEU A 43 22.86 -8.64 -17.54
N GLU A 44 23.62 -9.68 -17.87
CA GLU A 44 25.10 -9.69 -17.71
C GLU A 44 25.79 -8.76 -18.71
N THR A 45 25.28 -8.68 -19.93
CA THR A 45 25.83 -7.82 -20.99
C THR A 45 25.44 -6.34 -20.84
N ASN A 46 24.64 -5.99 -19.82
CA ASN A 46 24.15 -4.64 -19.52
C ASN A 46 23.41 -3.94 -20.67
N VAL A 47 22.81 -4.72 -21.58
CA VAL A 47 22.02 -4.22 -22.72
C VAL A 47 20.51 -4.18 -22.39
N MET A 48 20.14 -4.58 -21.17
CA MET A 48 18.76 -4.78 -20.75
C MET A 48 18.01 -3.47 -20.45
N LYS A 49 16.87 -3.28 -21.13
CA LYS A 49 15.89 -2.20 -20.85
C LYS A 49 15.02 -2.55 -19.65
N GLU A 50 14.41 -1.54 -19.02
CA GLU A 50 13.53 -1.66 -17.83
C GLU A 50 12.49 -2.79 -17.93
N ALA A 51 11.77 -2.87 -19.05
CA ALA A 51 10.77 -3.92 -19.29
C ALA A 51 11.34 -5.36 -19.24
N GLY A 52 12.62 -5.54 -19.60
CA GLY A 52 13.28 -6.84 -19.52
C GLY A 52 13.59 -7.28 -18.09
N TRP A 53 13.87 -6.33 -17.19
CA TRP A 53 14.02 -6.61 -15.76
C TRP A 53 12.71 -7.04 -15.13
N GLN A 54 11.62 -6.33 -15.45
CA GLN A 54 10.26 -6.66 -14.99
C GLN A 54 9.80 -8.03 -15.50
N LEU A 55 10.09 -8.35 -16.76
CA LEU A 55 9.77 -9.65 -17.35
C LEU A 55 10.53 -10.78 -16.67
N LEU A 56 11.85 -10.60 -16.43
CA LEU A 56 12.66 -11.59 -15.71
C LEU A 56 12.19 -11.77 -14.26
N ALA A 57 11.83 -10.69 -13.58
CA ALA A 57 11.26 -10.73 -12.24
C ALA A 57 9.93 -11.51 -12.22
N SER A 58 9.08 -11.32 -13.23
CA SER A 58 7.80 -12.03 -13.36
C SER A 58 8.02 -13.53 -13.56
N PHE A 59 9.02 -13.91 -14.36
CA PHE A 59 9.40 -15.31 -14.51
C PHE A 59 9.93 -15.93 -13.21
N TYR A 60 10.75 -15.20 -12.44
CA TYR A 60 11.22 -15.71 -11.14
C TYR A 60 10.09 -15.93 -10.15
N LEU A 61 9.10 -15.03 -10.10
CA LEU A 61 7.90 -15.23 -9.27
C LEU A 61 7.09 -16.43 -9.76
N GLY A 62 6.84 -16.54 -11.06
CA GLY A 62 6.07 -17.64 -11.66
C GLY A 62 6.73 -19.02 -11.54
N THR A 63 8.07 -19.07 -11.43
CA THR A 63 8.85 -20.30 -11.23
C THR A 63 9.27 -20.52 -9.78
N ASN A 64 8.75 -19.71 -8.84
CA ASN A 64 9.06 -19.77 -7.41
C ASN A 64 10.57 -19.63 -7.06
N ARG A 65 11.33 -18.89 -7.89
CA ARG A 65 12.76 -18.57 -7.69
C ARG A 65 12.94 -17.30 -6.86
N ILE A 66 12.47 -17.33 -5.61
CA ILE A 66 12.38 -16.15 -4.73
C ILE A 66 13.75 -15.53 -4.42
N ASN A 67 14.79 -16.35 -4.26
CA ASN A 67 16.14 -15.86 -3.99
C ASN A 67 16.69 -15.06 -5.18
N ASP A 68 16.53 -15.59 -6.40
CA ASP A 68 16.97 -14.93 -7.63
C ASP A 68 16.19 -13.63 -7.86
N PHE A 69 14.88 -13.64 -7.57
CA PHE A 69 14.05 -12.43 -7.56
C PHE A 69 14.57 -11.38 -6.57
N SER A 70 14.91 -11.76 -5.33
CA SER A 70 15.39 -10.82 -4.32
C SER A 70 16.72 -10.15 -4.73
N ALA A 71 17.64 -10.93 -5.31
CA ALA A 71 18.91 -10.42 -5.83
C ALA A 71 18.71 -9.48 -7.03
N LEU A 72 17.81 -9.86 -7.96
CA LEU A 72 17.44 -9.02 -9.10
C LEU A 72 16.81 -7.70 -8.65
N LYS A 73 15.90 -7.75 -7.68
CA LYS A 73 15.22 -6.58 -7.10
C LYS A 73 16.22 -5.57 -6.52
N SER A 74 17.14 -6.01 -5.66
CA SER A 74 18.15 -5.11 -5.09
C SER A 74 19.05 -4.50 -6.16
N ARG A 75 19.43 -5.28 -7.19
CA ARG A 75 20.26 -4.79 -8.28
C ARG A 75 19.52 -3.74 -9.14
N TYR A 76 18.24 -3.97 -9.40
CA TYR A 76 17.37 -3.01 -10.10
C TYR A 76 17.23 -1.71 -9.32
N GLU A 77 16.88 -1.78 -8.03
CA GLU A 77 16.71 -0.60 -7.16
C GLU A 77 18.00 0.21 -7.04
N ASN A 78 19.15 -0.44 -7.08
CA ASN A 78 20.44 0.24 -7.11
C ASN A 78 20.69 1.01 -8.42
N CYS A 79 20.27 0.47 -9.57
CA CYS A 79 20.42 1.10 -10.88
C CYS A 79 19.39 2.21 -11.13
N PHE A 80 18.12 1.96 -10.84
CA PHE A 80 17.00 2.83 -11.23
C PHE A 80 16.46 3.69 -10.09
N LYS A 81 16.85 3.42 -8.83
CA LYS A 81 16.34 4.09 -7.62
C LYS A 81 14.82 4.01 -7.45
N THR A 82 14.18 3.09 -8.16
CA THR A 82 12.75 2.80 -8.12
C THR A 82 12.54 1.30 -7.86
N PRO A 83 11.39 0.89 -7.28
CA PRO A 83 11.09 -0.52 -7.11
C PRO A 83 10.81 -1.22 -8.45
N ILE A 84 11.26 -2.48 -8.59
CA ILE A 84 11.19 -3.26 -9.85
C ILE A 84 9.76 -3.49 -10.37
N PHE A 85 8.76 -3.48 -9.49
CA PHE A 85 7.34 -3.52 -9.83
C PHE A 85 6.61 -2.24 -9.46
N ALA A 86 7.24 -1.08 -9.66
CA ALA A 86 6.58 0.20 -9.49
C ALA A 86 5.21 0.23 -10.18
N GLU A 87 5.05 -0.42 -11.33
CA GLU A 87 3.81 -0.38 -12.11
C GLU A 87 2.68 -1.31 -11.63
N LEU A 88 2.96 -2.30 -10.76
CA LEU A 88 1.95 -3.26 -10.27
C LEU A 88 1.48 -2.96 -8.83
N GLY A 89 2.17 -2.07 -8.12
CA GLY A 89 1.86 -1.75 -6.73
C GLY A 89 2.08 -0.29 -6.35
N GLN A 90 2.67 0.52 -7.23
CA GLN A 90 2.33 1.93 -7.23
C GLN A 90 1.08 2.02 -8.07
N GLU A 91 -0.03 2.36 -7.42
CA GLU A 91 -0.83 3.43 -7.99
C GLU A 91 0.17 4.54 -8.29
N LYS A 92 0.65 4.57 -9.54
CA LYS A 92 1.58 5.55 -10.07
C LYS A 92 0.78 6.83 -9.99
N GLN A 93 0.75 7.45 -8.81
CA GLN A 93 0.06 8.70 -8.58
C GLN A 93 0.67 9.62 -9.63
N PRO A 94 -0.11 10.02 -10.65
CA PRO A 94 0.45 10.68 -11.81
C PRO A 94 1.25 11.89 -11.33
N PRO A 95 2.37 12.24 -11.98
CA PRO A 95 3.07 13.49 -11.68
C PRO A 95 2.16 14.73 -11.84
N ASP A 96 0.98 14.57 -12.43
CA ASP A 96 -0.13 15.51 -12.48
C ASP A 96 -1.34 15.03 -11.67
N SER A 97 -1.13 14.69 -10.39
CA SER A 97 -2.25 14.77 -9.44
C SER A 97 -2.47 16.25 -9.21
N SER A 98 -3.42 16.84 -9.93
CA SER A 98 -3.88 18.20 -9.69
C SER A 98 -4.49 18.37 -8.29
N ASP A 99 -4.50 17.31 -7.47
CA ASP A 99 -4.96 17.29 -6.09
C ASP A 99 -4.45 18.51 -5.32
N ILE A 100 -5.41 19.26 -4.78
CA ILE A 100 -5.13 20.45 -4.01
C ILE A 100 -4.45 20.00 -2.72
N THR A 101 -3.16 20.29 -2.62
CA THR A 101 -2.33 19.86 -1.49
C THR A 101 -2.35 20.90 -0.39
N PHE A 102 -2.81 20.48 0.79
CA PHE A 102 -2.77 21.25 2.03
C PHE A 102 -1.61 20.73 2.89
N GLU A 103 -0.52 21.48 2.91
CA GLU A 103 0.64 21.14 3.75
C GLU A 103 0.33 21.45 5.23
N ILE A 104 0.45 20.43 6.09
CA ILE A 104 0.33 20.61 7.54
C ILE A 104 1.69 21.09 8.08
N PRO A 105 1.72 22.16 8.89
CA PRO A 105 2.97 22.77 9.34
C PRO A 105 3.73 21.87 10.34
N GLN A 106 5.02 22.17 10.52
CA GLN A 106 5.90 21.40 11.42
C GLN A 106 5.42 21.40 12.88
N ARG A 107 4.82 22.51 13.32
CA ARG A 107 4.22 22.66 14.64
C ARG A 107 2.74 22.96 14.49
N ILE A 108 1.90 22.04 14.95
CA ILE A 108 0.46 22.17 14.86
C ILE A 108 -0.05 23.01 16.04
N THR A 109 -0.78 24.07 15.72
CA THR A 109 -1.50 24.94 16.66
C THR A 109 -2.92 25.18 16.12
N CYS A 110 -3.79 25.79 16.91
CA CYS A 110 -5.18 26.06 16.49
C CYS A 110 -5.31 27.02 15.30
N GLN A 111 -4.28 27.80 14.96
CA GLN A 111 -4.30 28.75 13.84
C GLN A 111 -3.49 28.28 12.63
N SER A 112 -2.78 27.15 12.76
CA SER A 112 -1.83 26.70 11.74
C SER A 112 -2.42 25.66 10.78
N LEU A 113 -3.63 25.18 11.06
CA LEU A 113 -4.28 24.14 10.27
C LEU A 113 -5.12 24.73 9.12
N PRO A 114 -5.32 23.91 8.08
CA PRO A 114 -6.43 23.90 7.17
C PRO A 114 -7.68 24.65 7.59
N GLU A 115 -8.19 25.63 6.85
CA GLU A 115 -9.62 25.94 7.01
C GLU A 115 -10.43 24.74 6.50
N ILE A 116 -11.27 24.16 7.36
CA ILE A 116 -12.11 23.00 7.03
C ILE A 116 -12.95 23.25 5.76
N PRO A 117 -13.61 24.42 5.58
CA PRO A 117 -14.36 24.72 4.36
C PRO A 117 -13.51 24.63 3.09
N ALA A 118 -12.26 25.08 3.12
CA ALA A 118 -11.36 25.02 1.96
C ALA A 118 -11.01 23.56 1.59
N ILE A 119 -10.81 22.71 2.60
CA ILE A 119 -10.56 21.27 2.37
C ILE A 119 -11.80 20.60 1.78
N LEU A 120 -12.99 20.91 2.31
CA LEU A 120 -14.24 20.37 1.80
C LEU A 120 -14.52 20.81 0.36
N GLU A 121 -14.27 22.07 0.03
CA GLU A 121 -14.38 22.60 -1.34
C GLU A 121 -13.43 21.87 -2.29
N ALA A 122 -12.18 21.66 -1.87
CA ALA A 122 -11.21 20.88 -2.62
C ALA A 122 -11.64 19.41 -2.82
N CYS A 123 -12.27 18.80 -1.81
CA CYS A 123 -12.82 17.44 -1.93
C CYS A 123 -13.95 17.38 -2.98
N THR A 124 -14.72 18.45 -3.17
CA THR A 124 -15.77 18.49 -4.22
C THR A 124 -15.23 18.81 -5.61
N SER A 125 -14.04 19.38 -5.69
CA SER A 125 -13.38 19.75 -6.94
C SER A 125 -12.96 18.53 -7.76
N ARG A 126 -12.68 18.74 -9.05
CA ARG A 126 -12.24 17.67 -9.98
C ARG A 126 -10.98 16.98 -9.49
N ASP A 127 -10.12 17.75 -8.83
CA ASP A 127 -8.76 17.35 -8.55
C ASP A 127 -8.61 16.70 -7.15
N GLY A 128 -9.60 16.80 -6.27
CA GLY A 128 -9.53 16.22 -4.92
C GLY A 128 -8.56 16.97 -3.99
N ALA A 129 -8.42 16.47 -2.77
CA ALA A 129 -7.62 17.09 -1.72
C ALA A 129 -6.60 16.10 -1.14
N VAL A 130 -5.38 16.60 -0.88
CA VAL A 130 -4.33 15.86 -0.17
C VAL A 130 -3.95 16.63 1.09
N LEU A 131 -4.01 15.98 2.25
CA LEU A 131 -3.45 16.51 3.49
C LEU A 131 -2.06 15.90 3.72
N ASP A 132 -1.02 16.73 3.64
CA ASP A 132 0.36 16.29 3.81
C ASP A 132 0.87 16.56 5.23
N PHE A 133 1.06 15.48 6.00
CA PHE A 133 1.59 15.50 7.37
C PHE A 133 3.11 15.24 7.44
N SER A 134 3.81 15.11 6.31
CA SER A 134 5.22 14.70 6.26
C SER A 134 6.16 15.63 7.06
N ARG A 135 5.78 16.91 7.18
CA ARG A 135 6.56 17.91 7.91
C ARG A 135 6.25 17.97 9.40
N VAL A 136 5.18 17.36 9.89
CA VAL A 136 4.74 17.46 11.28
C VAL A 136 5.75 16.85 12.24
N GLN A 137 6.14 17.62 13.25
CA GLN A 137 7.11 17.23 14.29
C GLN A 137 6.54 17.37 15.71
N SER A 138 5.72 18.40 15.95
CA SER A 138 5.18 18.67 17.27
C SER A 138 3.75 19.23 17.21
N THR A 139 3.00 19.05 18.29
CA THR A 139 1.66 19.60 18.46
C THR A 139 1.50 20.08 19.90
N ASP A 140 0.78 21.17 20.11
CA ASP A 140 0.34 21.59 21.44
C ASP A 140 -1.11 21.16 21.69
N ILE A 141 -1.59 21.34 22.93
CA ILE A 141 -2.94 20.91 23.33
C ILE A 141 -4.01 21.58 22.45
N SER A 142 -3.82 22.85 22.12
CA SER A 142 -4.72 23.58 21.21
C SER A 142 -4.70 23.00 19.79
N GLY A 143 -3.52 22.62 19.29
CA GLY A 143 -3.34 21.92 18.02
C GLY A 143 -3.99 20.53 18.00
N ILE A 144 -3.89 19.76 19.10
CA ILE A 144 -4.55 18.46 19.25
C ILE A 144 -6.08 18.64 19.12
N LYS A 145 -6.67 19.57 19.88
CA LYS A 145 -8.12 19.85 19.81
C LYS A 145 -8.56 20.27 18.41
N ALA A 146 -7.76 21.11 17.75
CA ALA A 146 -8.04 21.57 16.40
C ALA A 146 -7.98 20.43 15.37
N LEU A 147 -7.00 19.51 15.50
CA LEU A 147 -6.95 18.30 14.67
C LEU A 147 -8.11 17.35 14.93
N THR A 148 -8.49 17.14 16.19
CA THR A 148 -9.65 16.31 16.54
C THR A 148 -10.89 16.84 15.82
N ASN A 149 -11.12 18.16 15.91
CA ASN A 149 -12.23 18.81 15.21
C ASN A 149 -12.13 18.65 13.68
N LEU A 150 -10.94 18.79 13.11
CA LEU A 150 -10.69 18.58 11.69
C LEU A 150 -11.10 17.16 11.27
N PHE A 151 -10.58 16.10 11.91
CA PHE A 151 -10.91 14.72 11.56
C PHE A 151 -12.39 14.36 11.74
N THR A 152 -13.07 14.98 12.72
CA THR A 152 -14.52 14.76 12.90
C THR A 152 -15.39 15.40 11.83
N GLN A 153 -14.91 16.46 11.16
CA GLN A 153 -15.65 17.18 10.12
C GLN A 153 -15.29 16.75 8.70
N LEU A 154 -14.16 16.07 8.51
CA LEU A 154 -13.78 15.56 7.21
C LEU A 154 -14.74 14.47 6.74
N PRO A 155 -15.01 14.38 5.42
CA PRO A 155 -15.85 13.32 4.89
C PRO A 155 -15.18 11.96 5.13
N HIS A 156 -15.96 10.97 5.54
CA HIS A 156 -15.53 9.59 5.60
C HIS A 156 -15.31 8.99 4.18
N ASP A 157 -15.78 9.69 3.14
CA ASP A 157 -15.52 9.35 1.75
C ASP A 157 -14.08 9.71 1.36
N ARG A 158 -13.21 8.69 1.40
CA ARG A 158 -11.78 8.77 1.15
C ARG A 158 -11.40 8.79 -0.33
N ILE A 159 -12.37 8.71 -1.25
CA ILE A 159 -12.08 8.66 -2.68
C ILE A 159 -11.39 9.96 -3.14
N ARG A 160 -11.79 11.10 -2.57
CA ARG A 160 -11.28 12.44 -2.95
C ARG A 160 -10.43 13.11 -1.90
N LEU A 161 -10.24 12.46 -0.75
CA LEU A 161 -9.44 12.98 0.35
C LEU A 161 -8.35 11.97 0.69
N LYS A 162 -7.11 12.30 0.35
CA LYS A 162 -5.94 11.49 0.64
C LYS A 162 -5.17 12.10 1.81
N ILE A 163 -4.58 11.25 2.64
CA ILE A 163 -3.68 11.66 3.72
C ILE A 163 -2.32 11.02 3.51
N THR A 164 -1.27 11.82 3.55
CA THR A 164 0.11 11.36 3.37
C THR A 164 0.96 11.74 4.58
N GLY A 165 2.02 10.95 4.85
CA GLY A 165 3.02 11.27 5.88
C GLY A 165 2.54 11.21 7.35
N ILE A 166 1.30 10.81 7.62
CA ILE A 166 0.70 10.91 8.97
C ILE A 166 1.15 9.80 9.94
N ALA A 167 1.57 8.64 9.44
CA ALA A 167 1.86 7.45 10.26
C ALA A 167 2.86 7.72 11.40
N ARG A 168 3.93 8.48 11.13
CA ARG A 168 4.92 8.85 12.15
C ARG A 168 4.31 9.69 13.27
N PHE A 169 3.41 10.60 12.91
CA PHE A 169 2.76 11.47 13.89
C PHE A 169 1.83 10.68 14.81
N ILE A 170 1.04 9.76 14.26
CA ILE A 170 0.14 8.90 15.03
C ILE A 170 0.91 7.96 15.96
N ASP A 171 1.94 7.27 15.47
CA ASP A 171 2.78 6.40 16.30
C ASP A 171 3.43 7.16 17.48
N ASN A 172 3.92 8.38 17.25
CA ASN A 172 4.44 9.22 18.33
C ASN A 172 3.34 9.67 19.31
N LEU A 173 2.14 9.98 18.80
CA LEU A 173 1.00 10.38 19.61
C LEU A 173 0.52 9.24 20.50
N GLU A 174 0.40 8.02 19.97
CA GLU A 174 0.05 6.80 20.71
C GLU A 174 1.05 6.52 21.83
N LYS A 175 2.35 6.54 21.52
CA LYS A 175 3.43 6.35 22.52
C LYS A 175 3.35 7.39 23.64
N THR A 176 3.05 8.64 23.29
CA THR A 176 2.92 9.72 24.27
C THR A 176 1.65 9.55 25.11
N ALA A 177 0.53 9.18 24.48
CA ALA A 177 -0.76 8.93 25.12
C ALA A 177 -0.70 7.77 26.14
N ASP A 178 0.03 6.70 25.81
CA ASP A 178 0.23 5.54 26.70
C ASP A 178 1.22 5.85 27.85
N SER A 179 2.07 6.88 27.72
CA SER A 179 3.03 7.29 28.76
C SER A 179 2.38 8.01 29.96
N SER A 180 3.17 8.34 30.99
CA SER A 180 2.72 9.18 32.12
C SER A 180 2.34 10.60 31.72
N SER A 181 2.82 11.07 30.56
CA SER A 181 2.54 12.41 30.02
C SER A 181 1.29 12.46 29.13
N GLY A 182 0.62 11.32 28.92
CA GLY A 182 -0.58 11.23 28.11
C GLY A 182 -1.77 11.91 28.75
N ILE A 183 -2.36 12.86 28.03
CA ILE A 183 -3.58 13.61 28.40
C ILE A 183 -4.78 13.12 27.59
N GLU A 184 -5.99 13.29 28.12
CA GLU A 184 -7.25 12.84 27.50
C GLU A 184 -7.42 13.36 26.06
N GLU A 185 -7.00 14.59 25.77
CA GLU A 185 -7.05 15.18 24.44
C GLU A 185 -6.31 14.36 23.37
N MET A 186 -5.17 13.74 23.73
CA MET A 186 -4.41 12.91 22.79
C MET A 186 -5.21 11.66 22.40
N TRP A 187 -5.90 11.05 23.36
CA TRP A 187 -6.77 9.90 23.13
C TRP A 187 -7.96 10.29 22.25
N ASN A 188 -8.58 11.45 22.52
CA ASN A 188 -9.68 11.96 21.70
C ASN A 188 -9.27 12.20 20.24
N LEU A 189 -8.04 12.67 19.99
CA LEU A 189 -7.50 12.78 18.64
C LEU A 189 -7.30 11.40 17.98
N LEU A 190 -6.76 10.42 18.72
CA LEU A 190 -6.60 9.05 18.21
C LEU A 190 -7.96 8.42 17.85
N PHE A 191 -8.97 8.53 18.71
CA PHE A 191 -10.33 8.06 18.39
C PHE A 191 -10.90 8.72 17.13
N ALA A 192 -10.78 10.05 17.03
CA ALA A 192 -11.24 10.77 15.84
C ALA A 192 -10.50 10.32 14.57
N TYR A 193 -9.20 10.04 14.66
CA TYR A 193 -8.40 9.53 13.56
C TYR A 193 -8.80 8.10 13.15
N HIS A 194 -8.96 7.16 14.08
CA HIS A 194 -9.35 5.78 13.75
C HIS A 194 -10.76 5.70 13.18
N ARG A 195 -11.69 6.52 13.68
CA ARG A 195 -13.03 6.66 13.13
C ARG A 195 -13.01 7.27 11.73
N PHE A 196 -12.18 8.29 11.51
CA PHE A 196 -11.91 8.80 10.16
C PHE A 196 -11.29 7.70 9.27
N CYS A 197 -10.54 6.77 9.87
CA CYS A 197 -9.97 5.59 9.23
C CYS A 197 -10.90 4.43 8.92
N ASP A 198 -12.11 4.45 9.45
CA ASP A 198 -13.00 3.28 9.45
C ASP A 198 -12.30 2.02 9.98
N ASP A 199 -11.30 2.22 10.86
CA ASP A 199 -10.53 1.16 11.51
C ASP A 199 -11.13 0.82 12.87
N MET A 200 -12.25 0.09 12.83
CA MET A 200 -13.00 -0.33 14.02
C MET A 200 -12.14 -1.20 14.95
N HIS A 201 -11.26 -2.04 14.41
CA HIS A 201 -10.42 -2.92 15.20
C HIS A 201 -9.47 -2.12 16.11
N THR A 202 -8.71 -1.18 15.55
CA THR A 202 -7.78 -0.38 16.35
C THR A 202 -8.52 0.56 17.30
N PHE A 203 -9.71 1.02 16.93
CA PHE A 203 -10.57 1.83 17.81
C PHE A 203 -11.01 1.05 19.06
N ASP A 204 -11.46 -0.19 18.91
CA ASP A 204 -11.88 -1.03 20.04
C ASP A 204 -10.71 -1.35 20.97
N ASP A 205 -9.52 -1.65 20.41
CA ASP A 205 -8.30 -1.85 21.19
C ASP A 205 -7.93 -0.59 22.00
N LEU A 206 -8.04 0.59 21.38
CA LEU A 206 -7.80 1.88 22.02
C LEU A 206 -8.83 2.16 23.12
N ALA A 207 -10.11 1.81 22.89
CA ALA A 207 -11.21 1.97 23.85
C ALA A 207 -10.99 1.19 25.15
N ILE A 208 -10.45 -0.03 25.06
CA ILE A 208 -10.10 -0.86 26.24
C ILE A 208 -8.99 -0.19 27.07
N LYS A 209 -7.91 0.27 26.41
CA LYS A 209 -6.82 0.97 27.08
C LYS A 209 -7.31 2.26 27.75
N TYR A 210 -8.15 3.02 27.05
CA TYR A 210 -8.73 4.26 27.53
C TYR A 210 -9.58 4.05 28.79
N ALA A 211 -10.50 3.08 28.77
CA ALA A 211 -11.34 2.74 29.91
C ALA A 211 -10.50 2.31 31.13
N THR A 212 -9.43 1.55 30.90
CA THR A 212 -8.50 1.14 31.97
C THR A 212 -7.77 2.33 32.57
N ARG A 213 -7.36 3.30 31.75
CA ARG A 213 -6.58 4.46 32.17
C ARG A 213 -7.41 5.52 32.88
N PHE A 214 -8.57 5.88 32.32
CA PHE A 214 -9.37 7.00 32.81
C PHE A 214 -10.61 6.56 33.61
N SER A 215 -10.93 5.26 33.66
CA SER A 215 -12.13 4.72 34.34
C SER A 215 -13.45 5.38 33.92
N ILE A 216 -13.48 5.89 32.69
CA ILE A 216 -14.65 6.47 32.04
C ILE A 216 -14.92 5.70 30.75
N SER A 217 -16.17 5.72 30.31
CA SER A 217 -16.55 5.10 29.04
C SER A 217 -15.82 5.80 27.88
N PRO A 218 -15.32 5.02 26.91
CA PRO A 218 -14.75 5.58 25.68
C PRO A 218 -15.83 6.29 24.86
N PRO A 219 -15.43 7.18 23.93
CA PRO A 219 -16.36 7.74 22.96
C PRO A 219 -16.97 6.62 22.10
N SER A 220 -18.19 6.84 21.62
CA SER A 220 -18.83 5.95 20.65
C SER A 220 -18.17 6.04 19.28
N TRP A 221 -18.22 4.94 18.53
CA TRP A 221 -17.92 4.88 17.09
C TRP A 221 -18.81 5.87 16.30
#